data_AF-A0A9D4IG09-F1
#
_entry.id   AF-A0A9D4IG09-F1
#
_cell.length_a   1.000
_cell.length_b   1.000
_cell.length_c   1.000
_cell.angle_alpha   90.00
_cell.angle_beta   90.00
_cell.angle_gamma   90.00
#
_symmetry.space_group_name_H-M   'P 1'
#
loop_
_entity.id
_entity.type
_entity.pdbx_description
1 polymer ?
#
loop_
_entity_poly.entity_id
_entity_poly.type
_entity_poly.pdbx_seq_one_letter_code
_entity_poly.pdbx_strand_id
1 'polypeptide(L)' 'MFEQFPPEVLEKRRKLVPKMKDAKKEGKRYWIVYDTIYVDGKPVKQDVAI' A
#
# COMPACT_ATOMS: atom_id res chain seq x y z
N MET A 1 3.18 -14.17 16.51
CA MET A 1 2.21 -13.14 16.91
C MET A 1 1.87 -12.37 15.65
N PHE A 2 0.70 -12.61 15.05
CA PHE A 2 0.29 -11.84 13.87
C PHE A 2 0.04 -10.42 14.34
N GLU A 3 0.74 -9.43 13.78
CA GLU A 3 0.42 -8.02 13.99
C GLU A 3 -1.03 -7.80 13.56
N GLN A 4 -1.93 -7.74 14.55
CA GLN A 4 -3.32 -7.38 14.32
C GLN A 4 -3.37 -5.87 14.20
N PHE A 5 -3.26 -5.39 12.97
CA PHE A 5 -3.51 -4.00 12.66
C PHE A 5 -4.96 -3.66 13.03
N PRO A 6 -5.22 -2.44 13.53
CA PRO A 6 -6.60 -1.99 13.75
C PRO A 6 -7.40 -2.09 12.43
N PRO A 7 -8.72 -2.28 12.51
CA PRO A 7 -9.57 -2.55 11.35
C PRO A 7 -9.46 -1.47 10.27
N GLU A 8 -9.28 -0.21 10.66
CA GLU A 8 -9.08 0.93 9.76
C GLU A 8 -7.81 0.78 8.90
N VAL A 9 -6.73 0.27 9.49
CA VAL A 9 -5.46 0.06 8.78
C VAL A 9 -5.56 -1.14 7.84
N LEU A 10 -6.29 -2.18 8.23
CA LEU A 10 -6.57 -3.32 7.35
C LEU A 10 -7.38 -2.90 6.12
N GLU A 11 -8.39 -2.05 6.30
CA GLU A 11 -9.17 -1.51 5.18
C GLU A 11 -8.30 -0.70 4.23
N LYS A 12 -7.49 0.22 4.77
CA LYS A 12 -6.57 1.02 3.95
C LYS A 12 -5.55 0.14 3.21
N ARG A 13 -4.98 -0.87 3.87
CA ARG A 13 -4.06 -1.83 3.24
C ARG A 13 -4.70 -2.61 2.10
N ARG A 14 -5.97 -3.02 2.23
CA ARG A 14 -6.71 -3.66 1.14
C ARG A 14 -6.79 -2.76 -0.10
N LYS A 15 -6.96 -1.45 0.10
CA LYS A 15 -6.98 -0.45 -1.00
C LYS A 15 -5.60 -0.28 -1.67
N LEU A 16 -4.50 -0.70 -1.03
CA LEU A 16 -3.15 -0.66 -1.61
C LEU A 16 -2.82 -1.88 -2.48
N VAL A 17 -3.56 -2.98 -2.36
CA VAL A 17 -3.31 -4.22 -3.10
C VAL A 17 -3.28 -4.02 -4.63
N PRO A 18 -4.18 -3.24 -5.25
CA PRO A 18 -4.09 -2.93 -6.67
C PRO A 18 -2.77 -2.25 -7.04
N LYS A 19 -2.34 -1.23 -6.27
CA LYS A 19 -1.06 -0.53 -6.51
C LYS A 19 0.15 -1.44 -6.34
N MET A 20 0.11 -2.40 -5.41
CA MET A 20 1.15 -3.43 -5.32
C MET A 20 1.20 -4.29 -6.59
N LYS A 21 0.04 -4.67 -7.13
CA LYS A 21 -0.04 -5.46 -8.36
C LYS A 21 0.50 -4.69 -9.56
N ASP A 22 0.17 -3.40 -9.68
CA ASP A 22 0.74 -2.51 -10.70
C ASP A 22 2.26 -2.40 -10.56
N ALA A 23 2.77 -2.07 -9.37
CA ALA A 23 4.21 -1.99 -9.12
C ALA A 23 4.93 -3.31 -9.41
N LYS A 24 4.33 -4.45 -9.07
CA LYS A 24 4.83 -5.78 -9.40
C LYS A 24 4.87 -6.02 -10.91
N LYS A 25 3.82 -5.63 -11.64
CA LYS A 25 3.75 -5.75 -13.10
C LYS A 25 4.80 -4.90 -13.80
N GLU A 26 5.07 -3.71 -13.27
CA GLU A 26 6.09 -2.79 -13.76
C GLU A 26 7.52 -3.19 -13.34
N GLY A 27 7.71 -4.26 -12.55
CA GLY A 27 9.03 -4.69 -12.08
C GLY A 27 9.65 -3.76 -11.03
N LYS A 28 8.85 -2.88 -10.41
CA LYS A 28 9.33 -1.91 -9.42
C LYS A 28 9.44 -2.55 -8.04
N ARG A 29 10.40 -2.07 -7.24
CA ARG A 29 10.48 -2.42 -5.82
C ARG A 29 9.36 -1.70 -5.07
N TYR A 30 8.61 -2.45 -4.27
CA TYR A 30 7.53 -1.90 -3.46
C TYR A 30 7.52 -2.50 -2.05
N TRP A 31 7.04 -1.74 -1.08
CA TRP A 31 6.76 -2.20 0.28
C TRP A 31 5.63 -1.40 0.91
N ILE A 32 4.87 -2.03 1.80
CA ILE A 32 3.82 -1.36 2.57
C ILE A 32 4.33 -1.13 4.00
N VAL A 33 4.30 0.12 4.44
CA VAL A 33 4.52 0.48 5.85
C VAL A 33 3.21 1.03 6.39
N TYR A 34 2.67 0.39 7.42
CA TYR A 34 1.37 0.74 8.00
C TYR A 34 0.28 0.83 6.91
N ASP A 35 -0.30 2.01 6.63
CA ASP A 35 -1.31 2.25 5.59
C ASP A 35 -0.76 2.92 4.31
N THR A 36 0.56 2.94 4.13
CA THR A 36 1.22 3.59 2.99
C THR A 36 2.01 2.60 2.16
N ILE A 37 1.81 2.61 0.83
CA ILE A 37 2.67 1.88 -0.11
C ILE A 37 3.77 2.79 -0.63
N TYR A 38 5.00 2.28 -0.60
CA TYR A 38 6.15 2.89 -1.23
C TYR A 38 6.47 2.12 -2.51
N VAL A 39 6.71 2.84 -3.60
CA VAL A 39 7.16 2.28 -4.87
C VAL A 39 8.42 3.04 -5.27
N ASP A 40 9.51 2.31 -5.49
CA ASP A 40 10.83 2.89 -5.78
C ASP A 40 11.28 3.92 -4.73
N GLY A 41 10.95 3.65 -3.45
CA GLY A 41 11.25 4.56 -2.33
C GLY A 41 10.31 5.77 -2.21
N LYS A 42 9.36 5.98 -3.12
CA LYS A 42 8.43 7.10 -3.08
C LYS A 42 7.06 6.69 -2.52
N PRO A 43 6.50 7.45 -1.57
CA PRO A 43 5.17 7.15 -1.03
C PRO A 43 4.11 7.41 -2.10
N VAL A 44 3.30 6.40 -2.41
CA VAL A 44 2.19 6.53 -3.36
C VAL A 44 0.91 6.78 -2.55
N LYS A 45 0.58 8.05 -2.37
CA LYS A 45 -0.69 8.44 -1.74
C LYS A 45 -1.86 7.94 -2.61
N GLN A 46 -2.94 7.45 -2.00
CA GLN A 46 -4.21 7.40 -2.72
C GLN A 46 -4.59 8.85 -2.99
N ASP A 47 -4.72 9.21 -4.26
CA ASP A 47 -5.50 10.38 -4.65
C ASP A 47 -6.87 10.21 -3.99
N VAL A 48 -7.05 10.92 -2.88
CA VAL A 48 -8.38 11.33 -2.47
C VAL A 48 -8.78 12.32 -3.56
N ALA A 49 -9.55 11.82 -4.53
CA ALA A 49 -10.38 12.70 -5.34
C ALA A 49 -11.31 13.41 -4.35
N ILE A 50 -11.01 14.69 -4.11
CA ILE A 50 -11.87 15.62 -3.38
C ILE A 50 -13.02 16.00 -4.32
#